data_AF-A0A7K0L949-F1
#
_entry.id   AF-A0A7K0L949-F1
#
_cell.length_a   1.000
_cell.length_b   1.000
_cell.length_c   1.000
_cell.angle_alpha   90.00
_cell.angle_beta   90.00
_cell.angle_gamma   90.00
#
_symmetry.space_group_name_H-M   'P 1'
#
loop_
_entity.id
_entity.type
_entity.pdbx_description
1 polymer ?
#
loop_
_entity_poly.entity_id
_entity_poly.type
_entity_poly.pdbx_seq_one_letter_code
_entity_poly.pdbx_strand_id
1 'polypeptide(L)'
;MPLLDHLREFRKRVVRATLSILVFSIAGWVLYNQIITTLSEPVCDLKQAQIDGATHCGSLYINGVLGPLNLQIKVALLTGVILAAPFWIYQLWAFVAPGLHRRERRYSILFIVCATPFFAAGAIL
;
A
#
# COMPACT_ATOMS: atom_id res chain seq x y z
N MET A 1 0.50 -15.85 -28.97
CA MET A 1 0.65 -14.43 -29.32
C MET A 1 2.13 -14.13 -29.48
N PRO A 2 2.55 -13.27 -30.43
CA PRO A 2 3.96 -12.89 -30.55
C PRO A 2 4.44 -12.18 -29.28
N LEU A 3 5.69 -12.39 -28.88
CA LEU A 3 6.27 -11.86 -27.62
C LEU A 3 6.15 -10.32 -27.50
N LEU A 4 6.20 -9.62 -28.63
CA LEU A 4 6.03 -8.16 -28.70
C LEU A 4 4.64 -7.69 -28.26
N ASP A 5 3.58 -8.45 -28.55
CA ASP A 5 2.23 -8.08 -28.12
C ASP A 5 2.01 -8.30 -26.63
N HIS A 6 2.68 -9.31 -26.05
CA HIS A 6 2.65 -9.55 -24.61
C HIS A 6 3.35 -8.43 -23.82
N LEU A 7 4.48 -7.91 -24.32
CA LEU A 7 5.17 -6.76 -23.71
C LEU A 7 4.35 -5.46 -23.84
N ARG A 8 3.62 -5.27 -24.95
CA ARG A 8 2.70 -4.13 -25.11
C ARG A 8 1.56 -4.19 -24.09
N GLU A 9 1.03 -5.39 -23.85
CA GLU A 9 0.02 -5.62 -22.83
C GLU A 9 0.56 -5.34 -21.42
N PHE A 10 1.76 -5.82 -21.09
CA PHE A 10 2.44 -5.53 -19.83
C PHE A 10 2.52 -4.02 -19.55
N ARG A 11 3.04 -3.25 -20.50
CA ARG A 11 3.17 -1.79 -20.36
C ARG A 11 1.83 -1.13 -20.09
N LYS A 12 0.80 -1.49 -20.86
CA LYS A 12 -0.57 -0.94 -20.68
C LYS A 12 -1.10 -1.27 -19.29
N ARG A 13 -0.77 -2.45 -18.77
CA ARG A 13 -1.20 -2.92 -17.47
C ARG A 13 -0.49 -2.19 -16.33
N VAL A 14 0.84 -2.11 -16.39
CA VAL A 14 1.68 -1.37 -15.44
C VAL A 14 1.25 0.09 -15.35
N VAL A 15 1.05 0.79 -16.47
CA VAL A 15 0.65 2.21 -16.46
C VAL A 15 -0.68 2.41 -15.70
N ARG A 16 -1.66 1.53 -15.89
CA ARG A 16 -2.94 1.60 -15.17
C ARG A 16 -2.78 1.31 -13.67
N ALA A 17 -1.94 0.34 -13.32
CA ALA A 17 -1.64 0.01 -11.92
C ALA A 17 -0.94 1.19 -11.21
N THR A 18 0.08 1.77 -11.85
CA THR A 18 0.78 2.96 -11.35
C THR A 18 -0.17 4.15 -11.21
N LEU A 19 -1.06 4.38 -12.18
CA LEU A 19 -2.07 5.44 -12.09
C LEU A 19 -3.01 5.24 -10.90
N SER A 20 -3.48 4.00 -10.65
CA SER A 20 -4.30 3.74 -9.46
C SER A 20 -3.55 4.04 -8.16
N ILE A 21 -2.29 3.58 -8.03
CA ILE A 21 -1.46 3.85 -6.85
C ILE A 21 -1.27 5.36 -6.64
N LEU A 22 -1.02 6.12 -7.71
CA LEU A 22 -0.86 7.58 -7.62
C LEU A 22 -2.15 8.26 -7.15
N VAL A 23 -3.32 7.87 -7.68
CA VAL A 23 -4.61 8.43 -7.25
C VAL A 23 -4.86 8.17 -5.77
N PHE A 24 -4.65 6.94 -5.31
CA PHE A 24 -4.80 6.60 -3.89
C PHE A 24 -3.71 7.21 -3.00
N SER A 25 -2.52 7.46 -3.55
CA SER A 25 -1.44 8.14 -2.83
C SER A 25 -1.75 9.61 -2.58
N ILE A 26 -2.41 10.28 -3.54
CA ILE A 26 -2.94 11.65 -3.32
C ILE A 26 -3.97 11.64 -2.19
N ALA A 27 -4.85 10.65 -2.13
CA ALA A 27 -5.78 10.51 -1.00
C ALA A 27 -5.03 10.27 0.33
N GLY A 28 -3.99 9.43 0.33
CA GLY A 28 -3.11 9.21 1.48
C GLY A 28 -2.38 10.47 1.95
N TRP A 29 -2.02 11.36 1.02
CA TRP A 29 -1.42 12.67 1.35
C TRP A 29 -2.40 13.57 2.11
N VAL A 30 -3.66 13.63 1.67
CA VAL A 30 -4.71 14.43 2.34
C VAL A 30 -5.03 13.88 3.73
N LEU A 31 -5.00 12.55 3.88
CA LEU A 31 -5.28 11.84 5.14
C LEU A 31 -4.04 11.68 6.04
N TYR A 32 -2.88 12.24 5.66
CA TYR A 32 -1.60 12.06 6.35
C TYR A 32 -1.67 12.31 7.85
N ASN A 33 -2.28 13.45 8.26
CA ASN A 33 -2.38 13.83 9.67
C ASN A 33 -3.09 12.75 10.49
N GLN A 34 -4.19 12.22 9.96
CA GLN A 34 -5.01 11.22 10.63
C GLN A 34 -4.28 9.87 10.74
N ILE A 35 -3.54 9.49 9.70
CA ILE A 35 -2.74 8.26 9.66
C ILE A 35 -1.60 8.33 10.68
N ILE A 36 -0.87 9.44 10.73
CA ILE A 36 0.23 9.61 11.68
C ILE A 36 -0.26 9.69 13.11
N THR A 37 -1.38 10.34 13.40
CA THR A 37 -1.92 10.38 14.77
C THR A 37 -2.24 8.98 15.28
N THR A 38 -2.92 8.16 14.48
CA THR A 38 -3.25 6.76 14.85
C THR A 38 -2.00 5.89 14.97
N LEU A 39 -1.04 6.03 14.06
CA LEU A 39 0.22 5.27 14.11
C LEU A 39 1.12 5.68 15.28
N SER A 40 1.03 6.93 15.75
CA SER A 40 1.82 7.44 16.87
C SER A 40 1.25 7.09 18.25
N GLU A 41 -0.03 6.72 18.33
CA GLU A 41 -0.72 6.34 19.56
C GLU A 41 -0.03 5.20 20.35
N PRO A 42 0.38 4.07 19.74
CA PRO A 42 1.10 3.00 20.46
C PRO A 42 2.57 3.33 20.75
N VAL A 43 3.18 4.27 20.03
CA VAL A 43 4.56 4.74 20.31
C VAL A 43 4.55 5.65 21.55
N CYS A 44 3.42 6.30 21.79
CA CYS A 44 3.13 7.08 22.98
C CYS A 44 2.40 6.28 24.06
N ASP A 45 2.66 4.97 24.17
CA ASP A 45 2.01 4.13 25.18
C ASP A 45 2.43 4.59 26.60
N LEU A 46 1.48 5.27 27.24
CA LEU A 46 1.51 5.88 28.56
C LEU A 46 2.06 4.96 29.66
N LYS A 47 1.98 3.63 29.47
CA LYS A 47 2.47 2.65 30.45
C LYS A 47 3.98 2.70 30.67
N GLN A 48 4.76 2.97 29.62
CA GLN A 48 6.24 2.93 29.73
C GLN A 48 6.79 4.29 30.18
N ALA A 49 6.20 5.40 29.74
CA ALA A 49 6.53 6.75 30.21
C ALA A 49 6.22 6.96 31.72
N GLN A 50 5.18 6.30 32.24
CA GLN A 50 4.79 6.40 33.65
C GLN A 50 5.67 5.57 34.61
N ILE A 51 6.34 4.51 34.10
CA ILE A 51 7.30 3.72 34.88
C ILE A 51 8.66 4.42 34.94
N ASP A 52 9.07 5.11 33.86
CA ASP A 52 10.38 5.78 33.77
C ASP A 52 10.37 7.24 34.25
N GLY A 53 9.22 7.79 34.68
CA GLY A 53 9.12 9.17 35.17
C GLY A 53 9.42 10.25 34.12
N ALA A 54 9.39 9.88 32.83
CA ALA A 54 9.74 10.78 31.74
C ALA A 54 8.58 11.73 31.42
N THR A 55 8.82 13.04 31.56
CA THR A 55 7.86 14.11 31.22
C THR A 55 7.61 14.27 29.72
N HIS A 56 8.32 13.52 28.87
CA HIS A 56 8.21 13.62 27.41
C HIS A 56 7.98 12.24 26.80
N CYS A 57 6.83 12.11 26.13
CA CYS A 57 6.45 10.95 25.32
C CYS A 57 7.55 10.67 24.27
N GLY A 58 7.84 9.39 24.02
CA GLY A 58 8.94 8.92 23.17
C GLY A 58 9.20 9.83 21.96
N SER A 59 10.34 10.53 21.97
CA SER A 59 10.65 11.54 20.97
C SER A 59 10.80 10.88 19.60
N LEU A 60 9.83 11.08 18.70
CA LEU A 60 9.96 10.74 17.29
C LEU A 60 11.10 11.57 16.68
N TYR A 61 12.27 10.98 16.58
CA TYR A 61 13.46 11.65 16.05
C TYR A 61 13.44 11.62 14.52
N ILE A 62 13.15 12.78 13.92
CA ILE A 62 13.10 12.96 12.48
C ILE A 62 14.47 13.48 12.03
N ASN A 63 15.20 12.67 11.27
CA ASN A 63 16.53 13.01 10.77
C ASN A 63 16.48 13.98 9.58
N GLY A 64 17.24 15.08 9.69
CA GLY A 64 17.51 16.02 8.60
C GLY A 64 16.42 17.05 8.32
N VAL A 65 16.78 18.12 7.62
CA VAL A 65 15.90 19.27 7.31
C VAL A 65 14.68 18.86 6.48
N LEU A 66 14.83 17.87 5.61
CA LEU A 66 13.75 17.31 4.77
C LEU A 66 13.01 16.14 5.43
N GLY A 67 13.31 15.82 6.68
CA GLY A 67 12.76 14.64 7.36
C GLY A 67 11.22 14.61 7.43
N PRO A 68 10.53 15.72 7.82
CA PRO A 68 9.07 15.73 7.84
C PRO A 68 8.43 15.52 6.47
N LEU A 69 9.01 16.13 5.43
CA LEU A 69 8.57 15.95 4.04
C LEU A 69 8.80 14.53 3.53
N ASN A 70 9.95 13.93 3.87
CA ASN A 70 10.26 12.55 3.51
C ASN A 70 9.28 11.56 4.17
N LEU A 71 8.96 11.80 5.45
CA LEU A 71 7.97 11.03 6.19
C LEU A 71 6.59 11.14 5.53
N GLN A 72 6.16 12.37 5.20
CA GLN A 72 4.87 12.61 4.56
C GLN A 72 4.75 11.92 3.19
N ILE A 73 5.78 12.02 2.34
CA ILE A 73 5.82 11.32 1.04
C ILE A 73 5.75 9.81 1.23
N LYS A 74 6.53 9.24 2.16
CA LYS A 74 6.55 7.81 2.43
C LYS A 74 5.18 7.30 2.88
N VAL A 75 4.56 7.97 3.84
CA VAL A 75 3.24 7.60 4.34
C VAL A 75 2.20 7.68 3.23
N ALA A 76 2.16 8.80 2.49
CA ALA A 76 1.23 8.97 1.38
C ALA A 76 1.39 7.88 0.31
N LEU A 77 2.62 7.50 -0.05
CA LEU A 77 2.88 6.44 -1.02
C LEU A 77 2.48 5.07 -0.50
N LEU A 78 2.85 4.73 0.75
CA LEU A 78 2.53 3.43 1.34
C LEU A 78 1.02 3.25 1.48
N THR A 79 0.32 4.26 2.01
CA THR A 79 -1.15 4.25 2.07
C THR A 79 -1.76 4.12 0.68
N GLY A 80 -1.21 4.81 -0.32
CA GLY A 80 -1.63 4.68 -1.72
C GLY A 80 -1.51 3.25 -2.24
N VAL A 81 -0.40 2.57 -1.98
CA VAL A 81 -0.17 1.17 -2.40
C VAL A 81 -1.14 0.22 -1.70
N ILE A 82 -1.40 0.43 -0.40
CA ILE A 82 -2.32 -0.38 0.40
C ILE A 82 -3.75 -0.22 -0.11
N LEU A 83 -4.24 1.01 -0.28
CA LEU A 83 -5.60 1.27 -0.76
C LEU A 83 -5.79 0.86 -2.23
N ALA A 84 -4.74 0.98 -3.05
CA ALA A 84 -4.76 0.56 -4.45
C ALA A 84 -4.60 -0.96 -4.64
N ALA A 85 -4.35 -1.74 -3.58
CA ALA A 85 -4.15 -3.19 -3.63
C ALA A 85 -5.11 -3.96 -4.53
N PRO A 86 -6.45 -3.83 -4.42
CA PRO A 86 -7.37 -4.55 -5.30
C PRO A 86 -7.13 -4.25 -6.78
N PHE A 87 -6.78 -3.02 -7.12
CA PHE A 87 -6.60 -2.59 -8.51
C PHE A 87 -5.27 -3.05 -9.10
N TRP A 88 -4.15 -2.84 -8.40
CA TRP A 88 -2.85 -3.21 -8.95
C TRP A 88 -2.61 -4.73 -8.90
N ILE A 89 -3.13 -5.43 -7.88
CA ILE A 89 -3.08 -6.90 -7.80
C ILE A 89 -3.91 -7.53 -8.93
N TYR A 90 -5.12 -7.02 -9.17
CA TYR A 90 -5.93 -7.46 -10.33
C TYR A 90 -5.15 -7.31 -11.62
N GLN A 91 -4.48 -6.17 -11.79
CA GLN A 91 -3.80 -5.84 -13.03
C GLN A 91 -2.54 -6.67 -13.27
N LEU A 92 -1.83 -7.02 -12.18
CA LEU A 92 -0.71 -7.96 -12.19
C LEU A 92 -1.18 -9.36 -12.57
N TRP A 93 -2.24 -9.87 -11.93
CA TRP A 93 -2.76 -11.21 -12.23
C TRP A 93 -3.37 -11.32 -13.62
N ALA A 94 -4.02 -10.26 -14.09
CA ALA A 94 -4.58 -10.26 -15.43
C ALA A 94 -3.50 -10.20 -16.53
N PHE A 95 -2.25 -9.84 -16.20
CA PHE A 95 -1.08 -10.02 -17.08
C PHE A 95 -0.58 -11.48 -17.09
N VAL A 96 -0.64 -12.18 -15.96
CA VAL A 96 -0.20 -13.59 -15.82
C VAL A 96 -1.23 -14.57 -16.40
N ALA A 97 -2.53 -14.30 -16.23
CA ALA A 97 -3.64 -15.13 -16.68
C ALA A 97 -3.62 -15.59 -18.16
N PRO A 98 -3.21 -14.78 -19.16
CA PRO A 98 -3.11 -15.25 -20.54
C PRO A 98 -2.05 -16.33 -20.80
N GLY A 99 -1.07 -16.50 -19.89
CA GLY A 99 -0.09 -17.59 -19.94
C GLY A 99 -0.58 -18.91 -19.36
N LEU A 100 -1.81 -18.94 -18.82
CA LEU A 100 -2.34 -20.04 -18.00
C LEU A 100 -3.42 -20.83 -18.76
N HIS A 101 -3.55 -22.14 -18.50
CA HIS A 101 -4.51 -22.98 -19.23
C HIS A 101 -5.97 -22.53 -18.98
N ARG A 102 -6.87 -22.80 -19.93
CA ARG A 102 -8.30 -22.41 -19.91
C ARG A 102 -9.04 -22.73 -18.60
N ARG A 103 -8.63 -23.80 -17.90
CA ARG A 103 -9.20 -24.26 -16.61
C ARG A 103 -8.70 -23.42 -15.42
N GLU A 104 -7.49 -22.89 -15.51
CA GLU A 104 -6.79 -22.15 -14.45
C GLU A 104 -7.17 -20.66 -14.42
N ARG A 105 -7.67 -20.13 -15.55
CA ARG A 105 -8.22 -18.76 -15.63
C ARG A 105 -9.36 -18.51 -14.63
N ARG A 106 -10.14 -19.54 -14.26
CA ARG A 106 -11.20 -19.44 -13.25
C ARG A 106 -10.62 -19.31 -11.83
N TYR A 107 -9.47 -19.92 -11.56
CA TYR A 107 -8.77 -19.78 -10.29
C TYR A 107 -8.13 -18.41 -10.13
N SER A 108 -7.67 -17.76 -11.21
CA SER A 108 -7.16 -16.39 -11.14
C SER A 108 -8.22 -15.40 -10.64
N ILE A 109 -9.48 -15.58 -11.03
CA ILE A 109 -10.60 -14.74 -10.56
C ILE A 109 -10.86 -15.01 -9.07
N LEU A 110 -10.90 -16.29 -8.67
CA LEU A 110 -11.07 -16.67 -7.26
C LEU A 110 -9.94 -16.11 -6.38
N PHE A 111 -8.70 -16.13 -6.87
CA PHE A 111 -7.55 -15.59 -6.19
C PHE A 111 -7.68 -14.09 -5.94
N ILE A 112 -8.12 -13.30 -6.93
CA ILE A 112 -8.31 -11.84 -6.76
C ILE A 112 -9.40 -11.54 -5.74
N VAL A 113 -10.50 -12.30 -5.76
CA VAL A 113 -11.63 -12.15 -4.83
C VAL A 113 -11.20 -12.50 -3.40
N CYS A 114 -10.30 -13.47 -3.20
CA CYS A 114 -9.75 -13.79 -1.89
C CYS A 114 -8.61 -12.85 -1.46
N ALA A 115 -7.76 -12.40 -2.39
CA ALA A 115 -6.61 -11.55 -2.10
C ALA A 115 -7.03 -10.17 -1.59
N THR A 116 -8.13 -9.61 -2.09
CA THR A 116 -8.63 -8.30 -1.64
C THR A 116 -9.02 -8.29 -0.15
N PRO A 117 -9.89 -9.19 0.35
CA PRO A 117 -10.23 -9.25 1.77
C PRO A 117 -9.06 -9.73 2.63
N PHE A 118 -8.17 -10.61 2.14
CA PHE A 118 -6.97 -11.01 2.88
C PHE A 118 -5.98 -9.84 3.05
N PHE A 119 -5.82 -9.02 2.03
CA PHE A 119 -4.97 -7.84 2.10
C PHE A 119 -5.57 -6.79 3.04
N ALA A 120 -6.88 -6.59 2.99
CA ALA A 120 -7.58 -5.73 3.95
C ALA A 120 -7.45 -6.27 5.38
N ALA A 121 -7.59 -7.59 5.59
CA ALA A 121 -7.40 -8.25 6.88
C ALA A 121 -5.96 -8.10 7.41
N GLY A 122 -4.96 -8.21 6.55
CA GLY A 122 -3.56 -7.99 6.93
C GLY A 122 -3.20 -6.53 7.19
N ALA A 123 -3.97 -5.57 6.67
CA ALA A 123 -3.75 -4.15 6.94
C ALA A 123 -4.37 -3.68 8.27
N ILE A 124 -5.35 -4.42 8.81
CA ILE A 124 -6.03 -4.10 10.08
C ILE A 124 -5.44 -4.82 11.30
N LEU A 125 -4.76 -5.96 11.08
CA LEU A 125 -4.13 -6.80 12.12
C LEU A 125 -2.71 -6.31 12.41
#